data_AF-A0A540NS30-F1
#
_entry.id   AF-A0A540NS30-F1
#
_cell.length_a   1.000
_cell.length_b   1.000
_cell.length_c   1.000
_cell.angle_alpha   90.00
_cell.angle_beta   90.00
_cell.angle_gamma   90.00
#
_symmetry.space_group_name_H-M   'P 1'
#
loop_
_entity.id
_entity.type
_entity.pdbx_description
1 polymer ?
#
loop_
_entity_poly.entity_id
_entity_poly.type
_entity_poly.pdbx_seq_one_letter_code
_entity_poly.pdbx_strand_id
1 'polypeptide(L)'
;MSASQTLGGPSRAGRLLGPSLDKIIKNAAWRKHSHLVSACKSALDKLDSVTDSSIIDPKSPISGISLSDAEFALGPVLLALDSAYPKVVDPAIDCVYKLFSLGIIHGEIDTSDPKLLLFKLVESVCKCAAISEEPIELGVLRVLLAAVRSPRVLIRGDCLVNIVRTCYNVYLGGVNGTNQICAKSVLAQIMVIVFTRVEEDSVNVSISRVSVNELLEFTDKNLNEGSSIFFCQNFVNEIMDASYGGPDGIKTVAFPVPKLQNGNADGESNSDGVESGDGFSKIRDDGYLLFKNLCKLSMKYSSQEHSDDQILLRGKVLSLELLKVVMDNGGPIWRNNERQVIVC
;
A
#
# COMPACT_ATOMS: atom_id res chain seq x y z
N MET A 1 9.50 -9.73 39.36
CA MET A 1 9.82 -9.11 38.06
C MET A 1 8.52 -8.92 37.32
N SER A 2 7.93 -7.73 37.40
CA SER A 2 6.64 -7.43 36.76
C SER A 2 6.87 -7.33 35.25
N ALA A 3 6.34 -8.27 34.48
CA ALA A 3 6.26 -8.13 33.04
C ALA A 3 5.53 -6.82 32.74
N SER A 4 6.16 -5.93 31.97
CA SER A 4 5.54 -4.70 31.50
C SER A 4 4.22 -5.08 30.83
N GLN A 5 3.08 -4.68 31.41
CA GLN A 5 1.78 -4.89 30.76
C GLN A 5 1.83 -4.15 29.43
N THR A 6 1.92 -4.89 28.32
CA THR A 6 1.84 -4.31 26.99
C THR A 6 0.41 -3.81 26.81
N LEU A 7 0.27 -2.50 26.69
CA LEU A 7 -1.02 -1.83 26.46
C LEU A 7 -1.70 -2.47 25.23
N GLY A 8 -2.97 -2.90 25.35
CA GLY A 8 -3.68 -3.65 24.32
C GLY A 8 -3.68 -5.18 24.49
N GLY A 9 -3.43 -5.70 25.69
CA GLY A 9 -3.68 -7.11 26.00
C GLY A 9 -2.72 -8.16 25.40
N PRO A 10 -3.13 -9.44 25.41
CA PRO A 10 -2.27 -10.57 25.06
C PRO A 10 -2.26 -10.92 23.57
N SER A 11 -3.17 -10.38 22.77
CA SER A 11 -3.21 -10.65 21.31
C SER A 11 -2.07 -9.95 20.57
N ARG A 12 -1.61 -10.53 19.45
CA ARG A 12 -0.61 -9.89 18.57
C ARG A 12 -1.10 -8.56 18.01
N ALA A 13 -2.37 -8.53 17.60
CA ALA A 13 -3.02 -7.31 17.10
C ALA A 13 -3.10 -6.23 18.19
N GLY A 14 -3.49 -6.62 19.41
CA GLY A 14 -3.61 -5.71 20.53
C GLY A 14 -2.26 -5.14 21.00
N ARG A 15 -1.21 -5.95 21.10
CA ARG A 15 0.16 -5.48 21.39
C ARG A 15 0.67 -4.45 20.39
N LEU A 16 0.20 -4.50 19.15
CA LEU A 16 0.56 -3.55 18.10
C LEU A 16 -0.31 -2.29 18.15
N LEU A 17 -1.63 -2.47 18.20
CA LEU A 17 -2.62 -1.38 18.14
C LEU A 17 -2.60 -0.55 19.42
N GLY A 18 -2.42 -1.17 20.58
CA GLY A 18 -2.54 -0.51 21.86
C GLY A 18 -1.63 0.71 22.03
N PRO A 19 -0.30 0.57 21.87
CA PRO A 19 0.62 1.71 21.97
C PRO A 19 0.32 2.82 20.96
N SER A 20 -0.17 2.48 19.77
CA SER A 20 -0.57 3.45 18.74
C SER A 20 -1.84 4.20 19.14
N LEU A 21 -2.86 3.52 19.68
CA LEU A 21 -4.09 4.14 20.17
C LEU A 21 -3.82 5.09 21.34
N ASP A 22 -2.94 4.70 22.27
CA ASP A 22 -2.50 5.57 23.37
C ASP A 22 -1.74 6.80 22.85
N LYS A 23 -0.85 6.65 21.86
CA LYS A 23 -0.21 7.79 21.17
C LYS A 23 -1.22 8.71 20.50
N ILE A 24 -2.26 8.18 19.86
CA ILE A 24 -3.34 8.97 19.24
C ILE A 24 -4.07 9.77 20.34
N ILE A 25 -4.43 9.14 21.47
CA ILE A 25 -5.09 9.81 22.59
C ILE A 25 -4.24 10.98 23.12
N LYS A 26 -2.93 10.75 23.31
CA LYS A 26 -2.00 11.76 23.83
C LYS A 26 -1.82 12.96 22.90
N ASN A 27 -1.92 12.76 21.59
CA ASN A 27 -1.80 13.82 20.59
C ASN A 27 -3.14 14.47 20.21
N ALA A 28 -4.26 13.87 20.59
CA ALA A 28 -5.59 14.38 20.29
C ALA A 28 -5.88 15.66 21.08
N ALA A 29 -6.38 16.68 20.39
CA ALA A 29 -6.86 17.90 21.04
C ALA A 29 -8.21 17.64 21.71
N TRP A 30 -8.24 17.58 23.05
CA TRP A 30 -9.42 17.23 23.87
C TRP A 30 -10.73 17.91 23.42
N ARG A 31 -10.68 19.19 23.06
CA ARG A 31 -11.87 19.97 22.65
C ARG A 31 -12.40 19.62 21.25
N LYS A 32 -11.54 19.12 20.35
CA LYS A 32 -11.89 18.81 18.96
C LYS A 32 -12.15 17.33 18.74
N HIS A 33 -11.48 16.47 19.50
CA HIS A 33 -11.39 15.03 19.22
C HIS A 33 -11.93 14.18 20.38
N SER A 34 -12.91 14.66 21.14
CA SER A 34 -13.50 13.93 22.27
C SER A 34 -14.07 12.56 21.86
N HIS A 35 -14.75 12.50 20.71
CA HIS A 35 -15.25 11.25 20.13
C HIS A 35 -14.12 10.28 19.79
N LEU A 36 -13.07 10.75 19.10
CA LEU A 36 -11.89 9.92 18.77
C LEU A 36 -11.22 9.39 20.03
N VAL A 37 -11.02 10.23 21.05
CA VAL A 37 -10.41 9.82 22.33
C VAL A 37 -11.28 8.76 23.02
N SER A 38 -12.60 8.93 23.02
CA SER A 38 -13.52 7.94 23.58
C SER A 38 -13.46 6.61 22.81
N ALA A 39 -13.40 6.67 21.48
CA ALA A 39 -13.30 5.50 20.62
C ALA A 39 -11.98 4.74 20.85
N CYS A 40 -10.84 5.45 20.93
CA CYS A 40 -9.54 4.83 21.23
C CYS A 40 -9.53 4.15 22.61
N LYS A 41 -10.08 4.79 23.65
CA LYS A 41 -10.17 4.20 24.99
C LYS A 41 -11.02 2.93 24.99
N SER A 42 -12.19 3.00 24.35
CA SER A 42 -13.08 1.84 24.26
C SER A 42 -12.44 0.68 23.49
N ALA A 43 -11.72 0.96 22.40
CA ALA A 43 -10.94 -0.04 21.67
C ALA A 43 -9.83 -0.66 22.51
N LEU A 44 -9.13 0.13 23.34
CA LEU A 44 -8.12 -0.38 24.28
C LEU A 44 -8.72 -1.33 25.31
N ASP A 45 -9.81 -0.94 25.96
CA ASP A 45 -10.51 -1.77 26.95
C ASP A 45 -10.95 -3.10 26.33
N LYS A 46 -11.41 -3.06 25.07
CA LYS A 46 -11.78 -4.27 24.33
C LYS A 46 -10.56 -5.14 24.05
N LEU A 47 -9.49 -4.57 23.49
CA LEU A 47 -8.26 -5.29 23.12
C LEU A 47 -7.59 -5.98 24.32
N ASP A 48 -7.70 -5.42 25.52
CA ASP A 48 -7.18 -6.03 26.75
C ASP A 48 -7.81 -7.40 27.06
N SER A 49 -9.05 -7.63 26.61
CA SER A 49 -9.76 -8.91 26.75
C SER A 49 -9.60 -9.86 25.56
N VAL A 50 -9.09 -9.38 24.42
CA VAL A 50 -8.98 -10.17 23.19
C VAL A 50 -7.71 -11.04 23.24
N THR A 51 -7.90 -12.33 22.98
CA THR A 51 -6.81 -13.32 22.85
C THR A 51 -6.69 -13.75 21.40
N ASP A 52 -5.48 -14.17 20.99
CA ASP A 52 -5.27 -14.67 19.63
C ASP A 52 -6.05 -15.98 19.44
N SER A 53 -7.01 -15.97 18.52
CA SER A 53 -7.71 -17.16 18.05
C SER A 53 -6.77 -18.03 17.21
N SER A 54 -6.75 -19.33 17.46
CA SER A 54 -6.08 -20.32 16.60
C SER A 54 -6.83 -20.56 15.29
N ILE A 55 -8.09 -20.16 15.22
CA ILE A 55 -8.94 -20.28 14.03
C ILE A 55 -8.85 -18.97 13.25
N ILE A 56 -8.35 -19.05 12.02
CA ILE A 56 -8.32 -17.92 11.07
C ILE A 56 -9.73 -17.75 10.51
N ASP A 57 -10.39 -16.64 10.88
CA ASP A 57 -11.60 -16.20 10.20
C ASP A 57 -11.20 -15.59 8.85
N PRO A 58 -11.54 -16.21 7.70
CA PRO A 58 -11.15 -15.69 6.39
C PRO A 58 -11.79 -14.34 6.06
N LYS A 59 -12.85 -13.94 6.78
CA LYS A 59 -13.51 -12.64 6.61
C LYS A 59 -12.93 -11.56 7.50
N SER A 60 -12.20 -11.93 8.56
CA SER A 60 -11.56 -10.95 9.43
C SER A 60 -10.37 -10.32 8.71
N PRO A 61 -10.23 -8.98 8.69
CA PRO A 61 -9.09 -8.32 8.09
C PRO A 61 -7.82 -8.39 8.95
N ILE A 62 -7.93 -8.80 10.22
CA ILE A 62 -6.83 -8.90 11.17
C ILE A 62 -6.64 -10.35 11.61
N SER A 63 -5.43 -10.85 11.46
CA SER A 63 -5.04 -12.20 11.88
C SER A 63 -5.24 -12.39 13.39
N GLY A 64 -5.96 -13.43 13.78
CA GLY A 64 -6.09 -13.86 15.18
C GLY A 64 -7.23 -13.22 15.97
N ILE A 65 -8.05 -12.35 15.37
CA ILE A 65 -9.23 -11.77 16.03
C ILE A 65 -10.47 -11.84 15.12
N SER A 66 -11.67 -11.78 15.70
CA SER A 66 -12.92 -11.82 14.94
C SER A 66 -13.11 -10.56 14.07
N LEU A 67 -13.93 -10.65 13.01
CA LEU A 67 -14.27 -9.49 12.17
C LEU A 67 -14.80 -8.31 13.00
N SER A 68 -15.70 -8.55 13.96
CA SER A 68 -16.25 -7.49 14.81
C SER A 68 -15.19 -6.84 15.70
N ASP A 69 -14.26 -7.63 16.25
CA ASP A 69 -13.18 -7.09 17.07
C ASP A 69 -12.18 -6.31 16.20
N ALA A 70 -11.92 -6.74 14.97
CA ALA A 70 -11.07 -6.05 14.02
C ALA A 70 -11.66 -4.71 13.58
N GLU A 71 -12.94 -4.67 13.22
CA GLU A 71 -13.66 -3.44 12.90
C GLU A 71 -13.65 -2.47 14.08
N PHE A 72 -13.90 -2.97 15.29
CA PHE A 72 -13.89 -2.18 16.51
C PHE A 72 -12.51 -1.60 16.82
N ALA A 73 -11.45 -2.39 16.62
CA ALA A 73 -10.08 -1.97 16.92
C ALA A 73 -9.49 -1.03 15.86
N LEU A 74 -9.86 -1.17 14.58
CA LEU A 74 -9.40 -0.29 13.49
C LEU A 74 -10.25 0.98 13.33
N GLY A 75 -11.49 0.99 13.82
CA GLY A 75 -12.38 2.15 13.75
C GLY A 75 -11.74 3.46 14.24
N PRO A 76 -11.10 3.51 15.42
CA PRO A 76 -10.41 4.72 15.89
C PRO A 76 -9.21 5.11 15.04
N VAL A 77 -8.53 4.15 14.41
CA VAL A 77 -7.41 4.43 13.49
C VAL A 77 -7.93 5.11 12.22
N LEU A 78 -9.05 4.65 11.67
CA LEU A 78 -9.72 5.32 10.55
C LEU A 78 -10.13 6.75 10.90
N LEU A 79 -10.79 6.93 12.06
CA LEU A 79 -11.18 8.25 12.55
C LEU A 79 -9.97 9.20 12.73
N ALA A 80 -8.81 8.66 13.12
CA ALA A 80 -7.58 9.43 13.26
C ALA A 80 -6.99 9.84 11.90
N LEU A 81 -7.00 8.95 10.89
CA LEU A 81 -6.57 9.27 9.52
C LEU A 81 -7.47 10.34 8.88
N ASP A 82 -8.78 10.22 9.07
CA ASP A 82 -9.78 11.16 8.54
C ASP A 82 -9.84 12.50 9.29
N SER A 83 -9.11 12.64 10.41
CA SER A 83 -9.16 13.86 11.22
C SER A 83 -8.49 15.07 10.56
N ALA A 84 -7.71 14.85 9.50
CA ALA A 84 -6.88 15.86 8.83
C ALA A 84 -6.00 16.70 9.78
N TYR A 85 -5.68 16.15 10.96
CA TYR A 85 -4.91 16.85 11.99
C TYR A 85 -3.55 16.15 12.15
N PRO A 86 -2.44 16.76 11.68
CA PRO A 86 -1.16 16.07 11.51
C PRO A 86 -0.66 15.31 12.74
N LYS A 87 -0.79 15.89 13.94
CA LYS A 87 -0.34 15.26 15.19
C LYS A 87 -1.09 13.97 15.54
N VAL A 88 -2.32 13.81 15.04
CA VAL A 88 -3.15 12.60 15.22
C VAL A 88 -2.97 11.64 14.05
N VAL A 89 -2.84 12.18 12.83
CA VAL A 89 -2.62 11.41 11.61
C VAL A 89 -1.27 10.69 11.64
N ASP A 90 -0.20 11.33 12.09
CA ASP A 90 1.15 10.76 12.17
C ASP A 90 1.21 9.41 12.93
N PRO A 91 0.75 9.30 14.19
CA PRO A 91 0.73 8.02 14.90
C PRO A 91 -0.26 7.00 14.30
N ALA A 92 -1.29 7.45 13.57
CA ALA A 92 -2.21 6.56 12.87
C ALA A 92 -1.55 5.94 11.63
N ILE A 93 -0.83 6.73 10.82
CA ILE A 93 -0.06 6.26 9.68
C ILE A 93 1.02 5.26 10.11
N ASP A 94 1.77 5.55 11.18
CA ASP A 94 2.76 4.61 11.73
C ASP A 94 2.12 3.29 12.19
N CYS A 95 0.91 3.35 12.75
CA CYS A 95 0.13 2.16 13.12
C CYS A 95 -0.21 1.30 11.89
N VAL A 96 -0.75 1.92 10.84
CA VAL A 96 -1.13 1.22 9.60
C VAL A 96 0.09 0.65 8.89
N TYR A 97 1.21 1.38 8.88
CA TYR A 97 2.48 0.89 8.34
C TYR A 97 2.90 -0.43 9.00
N LYS A 98 2.86 -0.49 10.34
CA LYS A 98 3.21 -1.71 11.08
C LYS A 98 2.22 -2.84 10.86
N LEU A 99 0.94 -2.54 10.74
CA LEU A 99 -0.11 -3.54 10.46
C LEU A 99 0.13 -4.27 9.13
N PHE A 100 0.47 -3.52 8.06
CA PHE A 100 0.85 -4.11 6.77
C PHE A 100 2.22 -4.78 6.84
N SER A 101 3.22 -4.11 7.41
CA SER A 101 4.62 -4.57 7.38
C SER A 101 4.84 -5.88 8.13
N LEU A 102 4.12 -6.08 9.25
CA LEU A 102 4.17 -7.31 10.04
C LEU A 102 3.19 -8.38 9.53
N GLY A 103 2.39 -8.06 8.50
CA GLY A 103 1.34 -8.93 7.95
C GLY A 103 0.30 -9.32 8.98
N ILE A 104 -0.10 -8.38 9.83
CA ILE A 104 -1.25 -8.54 10.72
C ILE A 104 -2.53 -8.41 9.88
N ILE A 105 -2.54 -7.45 8.94
CA ILE A 105 -3.59 -7.31 7.94
C ILE A 105 -3.45 -8.38 6.85
N HIS A 106 -4.57 -8.98 6.46
CA HIS A 106 -4.68 -9.86 5.30
C HIS A 106 -6.03 -9.69 4.59
N GLY A 107 -6.08 -10.06 3.31
CA GLY A 107 -7.32 -10.06 2.52
C GLY A 107 -7.16 -9.48 1.12
N GLU A 108 -8.25 -9.53 0.36
CA GLU A 108 -8.36 -8.88 -0.94
C GLU A 108 -8.93 -7.46 -0.75
N ILE A 109 -8.29 -6.45 -1.35
CA ILE A 109 -8.71 -5.05 -1.30
C ILE A 109 -9.14 -4.67 -2.72
N ASP A 110 -10.44 -4.45 -2.90
CA ASP A 110 -11.03 -4.11 -4.19
C ASP A 110 -12.02 -2.95 -4.03
N THR A 111 -12.14 -2.11 -5.07
CA THR A 111 -13.11 -1.00 -5.13
C THR A 111 -14.55 -1.48 -5.29
N SER A 112 -14.76 -2.73 -5.70
CA SER A 112 -16.08 -3.36 -5.85
C SER A 112 -16.89 -3.38 -4.55
N ASP A 113 -16.22 -3.44 -3.39
CA ASP A 113 -16.86 -3.33 -2.08
C ASP A 113 -16.35 -2.10 -1.31
N PRO A 114 -16.96 -0.91 -1.52
CA PRO A 114 -16.56 0.31 -0.82
C PRO A 114 -16.84 0.26 0.68
N LYS A 115 -17.59 -0.74 1.18
CA LYS A 115 -17.83 -0.91 2.61
C LYS A 115 -16.69 -1.64 3.31
N LEU A 116 -15.86 -2.35 2.56
CA LEU A 116 -14.72 -3.11 3.07
C LEU A 116 -13.80 -2.21 3.90
N LEU A 117 -13.53 -2.63 5.14
CA LEU A 117 -12.71 -1.89 6.09
C LEU A 117 -11.30 -1.61 5.56
N LEU A 118 -10.68 -2.60 4.90
CA LEU A 118 -9.33 -2.46 4.33
C LEU A 118 -9.28 -1.47 3.18
N PHE A 119 -10.33 -1.43 2.35
CA PHE A 119 -10.44 -0.44 1.29
C PHE A 119 -10.51 0.97 1.88
N LYS A 120 -11.39 1.20 2.87
CA LYS A 120 -11.48 2.49 3.58
C LYS A 120 -10.16 2.89 4.23
N LEU A 121 -9.42 1.92 4.78
CA LEU A 121 -8.13 2.18 5.42
C LEU A 121 -7.10 2.69 4.42
N VAL A 122 -6.94 2.01 3.28
CA VAL A 122 -6.05 2.44 2.20
C VAL A 122 -6.51 3.79 1.62
N GLU A 123 -7.81 3.96 1.41
CA GLU A 123 -8.37 5.22 0.90
C GLU A 123 -8.10 6.41 1.84
N SER A 124 -8.26 6.21 3.15
CA SER A 124 -7.99 7.24 4.17
C SER A 124 -6.50 7.60 4.21
N VAL A 125 -5.61 6.60 4.13
CA VAL A 125 -4.17 6.82 4.00
C VAL A 125 -3.84 7.63 2.74
N CYS A 126 -4.45 7.31 1.60
CA CYS A 126 -4.26 8.08 0.37
C CYS A 126 -4.69 9.54 0.52
N LYS A 127 -5.80 9.82 1.23
CA LYS A 127 -6.27 11.18 1.51
C LYS A 127 -5.29 11.97 2.38
N CYS A 128 -4.56 11.32 3.29
CA CYS A 128 -3.57 11.98 4.15
C CYS A 128 -2.42 12.63 3.35
N ALA A 129 -2.15 12.20 2.11
CA ALA A 129 -1.13 12.85 1.27
C ALA A 129 -1.46 14.32 0.95
N ALA A 130 -2.73 14.73 1.03
CA ALA A 130 -3.16 16.11 0.80
C ALA A 130 -2.89 17.07 1.98
N ILE A 131 -2.37 16.57 3.11
CA ILE A 131 -2.02 17.40 4.28
C ILE A 131 -0.77 18.26 4.00
N SER A 132 0.03 17.89 3.00
CA SER A 132 1.22 18.64 2.54
C SER A 132 2.26 18.91 3.64
N GLU A 133 2.35 17.99 4.62
CA GLU A 133 3.45 17.94 5.58
C GLU A 133 4.40 16.80 5.20
N GLU A 134 5.69 17.11 5.01
CA GLU A 134 6.74 16.16 4.65
C GLU A 134 6.75 14.83 5.45
N PRO A 135 6.67 14.83 6.80
CA PRO A 135 6.64 13.57 7.55
C PRO A 135 5.39 12.72 7.25
N ILE A 136 4.25 13.36 6.98
CA ILE A 136 3.00 12.69 6.63
C ILE A 136 3.09 12.11 5.22
N GLU A 137 3.62 12.87 4.24
CA GLU A 137 3.83 12.39 2.87
C GLU A 137 4.74 11.16 2.84
N LEU A 138 5.88 11.22 3.54
CA LEU A 138 6.79 10.07 3.67
C LEU A 138 6.11 8.90 4.39
N GLY A 139 5.33 9.16 5.43
CA GLY A 139 4.54 8.15 6.12
C GLY A 139 3.53 7.45 5.20
N VAL A 140 2.81 8.21 4.36
CA VAL A 140 1.89 7.66 3.35
C VAL A 140 2.64 6.76 2.37
N LEU A 141 3.77 7.22 1.82
CA LEU A 141 4.60 6.42 0.91
C LEU A 141 5.05 5.10 1.57
N ARG A 142 5.44 5.11 2.86
CA ARG A 142 5.80 3.90 3.62
C ARG A 142 4.64 2.91 3.71
N VAL A 143 3.46 3.39 4.08
CA VAL A 143 2.26 2.54 4.22
C VAL A 143 1.90 1.90 2.88
N LEU A 144 1.86 2.71 1.82
CA LEU A 144 1.45 2.26 0.49
C LEU A 144 2.41 1.21 -0.08
N LEU A 145 3.72 1.42 0.05
CA LEU A 145 4.70 0.40 -0.34
C LEU A 145 4.59 -0.87 0.52
N ALA A 146 4.41 -0.73 1.85
CA ALA A 146 4.23 -1.88 2.73
C ALA A 146 2.98 -2.70 2.39
N ALA A 147 1.88 -2.04 2.03
CA ALA A 147 0.65 -2.69 1.61
C ALA A 147 0.84 -3.48 0.32
N VAL A 148 1.43 -2.87 -0.72
CA VAL A 148 1.71 -3.54 -2.00
C VAL A 148 2.71 -4.68 -1.83
N ARG A 149 3.76 -4.49 -1.04
CA ARG A 149 4.78 -5.52 -0.76
C ARG A 149 4.20 -6.75 -0.07
N SER A 150 3.10 -6.60 0.67
CA SER A 150 2.60 -7.69 1.50
C SER A 150 2.10 -8.87 0.69
N PRO A 151 2.56 -10.12 0.95
CA PRO A 151 2.04 -11.31 0.30
C PRO A 151 0.72 -11.78 0.93
N ARG A 152 0.28 -11.13 2.03
CA ARG A 152 -1.01 -11.43 2.69
C ARG A 152 -2.16 -10.57 2.19
N VAL A 153 -1.85 -9.55 1.39
CA VAL A 153 -2.81 -8.59 0.87
C VAL A 153 -2.75 -8.61 -0.66
N LEU A 154 -3.91 -8.77 -1.29
CA LEU A 154 -4.04 -8.64 -2.74
C LEU A 154 -4.80 -7.35 -3.04
N ILE A 155 -4.11 -6.36 -3.63
CA ILE A 155 -4.70 -5.06 -3.98
C ILE A 155 -5.13 -5.10 -5.44
N ARG A 156 -6.43 -4.94 -5.68
CA ARG A 156 -7.07 -5.10 -6.99
C ARG A 156 -7.32 -3.78 -7.70
N GLY A 157 -7.39 -3.85 -9.02
CA GLY A 157 -8.08 -2.89 -9.88
C GLY A 157 -7.76 -1.41 -9.62
N ASP A 158 -8.81 -0.60 -9.52
CA ASP A 158 -8.70 0.84 -9.32
C ASP A 158 -8.07 1.24 -7.98
N CYS A 159 -8.12 0.35 -6.96
CA CYS A 159 -7.44 0.59 -5.70
C CYS A 159 -5.92 0.64 -5.92
N LEU A 160 -5.36 -0.31 -6.68
CA LEU A 160 -3.93 -0.31 -7.01
C LEU A 160 -3.55 0.95 -7.82
N VAL A 161 -4.39 1.32 -8.81
CA VAL A 161 -4.19 2.54 -9.60
C VAL A 161 -4.22 3.79 -8.70
N ASN A 162 -5.11 3.83 -7.69
CA ASN A 162 -5.20 4.94 -6.76
C ASN A 162 -3.96 5.07 -5.85
N ILE A 163 -3.41 3.95 -5.40
CA ILE A 163 -2.13 3.92 -4.66
C ILE A 163 -1.03 4.55 -5.50
N VAL A 164 -0.88 4.10 -6.75
CA VAL A 164 0.15 4.62 -7.66
C VAL A 164 -0.07 6.10 -7.94
N ARG A 165 -1.32 6.51 -8.19
CA ARG A 165 -1.68 7.92 -8.38
C ARG A 165 -1.34 8.78 -7.15
N THR A 166 -1.54 8.26 -5.94
CA THR A 166 -1.22 8.97 -4.71
C THR A 166 0.29 9.21 -4.61
N CYS A 167 1.12 8.17 -4.78
CA CYS A 167 2.57 8.32 -4.77
C CYS A 167 3.07 9.26 -5.89
N TYR A 168 2.43 9.19 -7.06
CA TYR A 168 2.71 10.07 -8.19
C TYR A 168 2.39 11.54 -7.90
N ASN A 169 1.27 11.80 -7.22
CA ASN A 169 0.91 13.16 -6.79
C ASN A 169 1.88 13.70 -5.73
N VAL A 170 2.36 12.86 -4.79
CA VAL A 170 3.41 13.25 -3.84
C VAL A 170 4.71 13.63 -4.58
N TYR A 171 5.07 12.90 -5.64
CA TYR A 171 6.21 13.27 -6.47
C TYR A 171 6.02 14.62 -7.19
N LEU A 172 4.84 14.85 -7.78
CA LEU A 172 4.57 16.08 -8.52
C LEU A 172 4.41 17.31 -7.63
N GLY A 173 3.75 17.14 -6.48
CA GLY A 173 3.51 18.20 -5.51
C GLY A 173 4.66 18.43 -4.55
N GLY A 174 5.61 17.49 -4.47
CA GLY A 174 6.76 17.60 -3.59
C GLY A 174 7.57 18.85 -3.88
N VAL A 175 7.86 19.63 -2.85
CA VAL A 175 8.70 20.84 -2.97
C VAL A 175 10.18 20.56 -2.69
N ASN A 176 10.47 19.49 -1.94
CA ASN A 176 11.82 19.02 -1.60
C ASN A 176 12.27 17.92 -2.56
N GLY A 177 13.51 18.02 -3.06
CA GLY A 177 14.12 16.99 -3.92
C GLY A 177 14.18 15.61 -3.29
N THR A 178 14.44 15.53 -1.97
CA THR A 178 14.50 14.24 -1.26
C THR A 178 13.15 13.52 -1.27
N ASN A 179 12.06 14.22 -0.99
CA ASN A 179 10.72 13.63 -1.03
C ASN A 179 10.35 13.15 -2.43
N GLN A 180 10.71 13.93 -3.45
CA GLN A 180 10.50 13.55 -4.84
C GLN A 180 11.30 12.28 -5.18
N ILE A 181 12.58 12.19 -4.81
CA ILE A 181 13.40 10.99 -5.01
C ILE A 181 12.77 9.79 -4.29
N CYS A 182 12.31 9.98 -3.05
CA CYS A 182 11.69 8.92 -2.27
C CYS A 182 10.35 8.45 -2.89
N ALA A 183 9.50 9.38 -3.34
CA ALA A 183 8.25 9.05 -4.04
C ALA A 183 8.50 8.32 -5.36
N LYS A 184 9.46 8.78 -6.17
CA LYS A 184 9.90 8.13 -7.42
C LYS A 184 10.44 6.72 -7.15
N SER A 185 11.26 6.56 -6.11
CA SER A 185 11.82 5.26 -5.70
C SER A 185 10.74 4.29 -5.23
N VAL A 186 9.76 4.77 -4.47
CA VAL A 186 8.60 3.98 -4.05
C VAL A 186 7.74 3.56 -5.23
N LEU A 187 7.47 4.46 -6.17
CA LEU A 187 6.74 4.13 -7.40
C LEU A 187 7.46 3.04 -8.21
N ALA A 188 8.76 3.20 -8.42
CA ALA A 188 9.57 2.20 -9.12
C ALA A 188 9.53 0.85 -8.38
N GLN A 189 9.67 0.84 -7.06
CA GLN A 189 9.59 -0.39 -6.27
C GLN A 189 8.21 -1.05 -6.34
N ILE A 190 7.12 -0.27 -6.35
CA ILE A 190 5.75 -0.76 -6.57
C ILE A 190 5.65 -1.42 -7.95
N MET A 191 6.21 -0.80 -9.01
CA MET A 191 6.24 -1.40 -10.35
C MET A 191 6.97 -2.74 -10.34
N VAL A 192 8.17 -2.81 -9.75
CA VAL A 192 8.93 -4.07 -9.66
C VAL A 192 8.11 -5.15 -8.93
N ILE A 193 7.45 -4.81 -7.83
CA ILE A 193 6.58 -5.76 -7.10
C ILE A 193 5.45 -6.26 -7.99
N VAL A 194 4.66 -5.36 -8.56
CA VAL A 194 3.47 -5.73 -9.34
C VAL A 194 3.86 -6.57 -10.55
N PHE A 195 4.86 -6.16 -11.32
CA PHE A 195 5.18 -6.86 -12.57
C PHE A 195 5.96 -8.15 -12.37
N THR A 196 6.71 -8.30 -11.27
CA THR A 196 7.23 -9.62 -10.88
C THR A 196 6.10 -10.58 -10.53
N ARG A 197 5.08 -10.10 -9.79
CA ARG A 197 3.90 -10.90 -9.45
C ARG A 197 3.06 -11.27 -10.66
N VAL A 198 2.95 -10.39 -11.64
CA VAL A 198 2.26 -10.65 -12.91
C VAL A 198 2.96 -11.74 -13.72
N GLU A 199 4.29 -11.70 -13.76
CA GLU A 199 5.10 -12.68 -14.48
C GLU A 199 4.97 -14.08 -13.85
N GLU A 200 5.14 -14.17 -12.52
CA GLU A 200 5.04 -15.44 -11.77
C GLU A 200 3.60 -15.86 -11.46
N ASP A 201 2.62 -15.00 -11.74
CA ASP A 201 1.21 -15.17 -11.38
C ASP A 201 0.98 -15.55 -9.90
N SER A 202 1.71 -14.87 -9.01
CA SER A 202 1.75 -15.19 -7.58
C SER A 202 1.91 -13.93 -6.75
N VAL A 203 1.33 -13.89 -5.55
CA VAL A 203 1.58 -12.82 -4.57
C VAL A 203 2.86 -13.04 -3.77
N ASN A 204 3.35 -14.28 -3.72
CA ASN A 204 4.53 -14.69 -2.97
C ASN A 204 5.68 -14.96 -3.93
N VAL A 205 6.41 -13.90 -4.24
CA VAL A 205 7.49 -13.86 -5.24
C VAL A 205 8.72 -13.22 -4.62
N SER A 206 9.90 -13.51 -5.16
CA SER A 206 11.13 -12.86 -4.73
C SER A 206 11.26 -11.51 -5.40
N ILE A 207 11.21 -10.43 -4.63
CA ILE A 207 11.27 -9.06 -5.16
C ILE A 207 12.67 -8.48 -5.07
N SER A 208 13.21 -8.09 -6.22
CA SER A 208 14.43 -7.28 -6.30
C SER A 208 14.19 -5.85 -5.83
N ARG A 209 15.18 -5.27 -5.14
CA ARG A 209 15.12 -3.88 -4.70
C ARG A 209 15.59 -2.96 -5.81
N VAL A 210 14.93 -1.81 -5.92
CA VAL A 210 15.38 -0.74 -6.80
C VAL A 210 16.62 -0.06 -6.23
N SER A 211 17.60 0.17 -7.08
CA SER A 211 18.74 1.05 -6.81
C SER A 211 18.35 2.49 -7.10
N VAL A 212 18.26 3.32 -6.05
CA VAL A 212 17.90 4.75 -6.19
C VAL A 212 18.92 5.47 -7.07
N ASN A 213 20.19 5.10 -7.00
CA ASN A 213 21.24 5.69 -7.81
C ASN A 213 21.09 5.40 -9.32
N GLU A 214 20.63 4.19 -9.68
CA GLU A 214 20.38 3.81 -11.08
C GLU A 214 19.09 4.43 -11.62
N LEU A 215 18.12 4.68 -10.75
CA LEU A 215 16.81 5.25 -11.09
C LEU A 215 16.88 6.75 -11.45
N LEU A 216 17.89 7.46 -10.93
CA LEU A 216 18.07 8.90 -11.16
C LEU A 216 18.91 9.12 -12.42
N GLU A 217 18.25 9.49 -13.52
CA GLU A 217 18.92 9.88 -14.76
C GLU A 217 19.43 11.34 -14.70
N PHE A 218 20.14 11.78 -15.75
CA PHE A 218 20.83 13.08 -15.83
C PHE A 218 19.92 14.31 -15.57
N THR A 219 18.61 14.18 -15.74
CA THR A 219 17.58 15.21 -15.52
C THR A 219 17.30 15.50 -14.04
N ASP A 220 17.64 14.59 -13.12
CA ASP A 220 17.41 14.74 -11.67
C ASP A 220 18.60 15.37 -10.94
N LYS A 221 19.64 15.83 -11.65
CA LYS A 221 20.88 16.34 -11.05
C LYS A 221 20.70 17.57 -10.14
N ASN A 222 19.62 18.32 -10.29
CA ASN A 222 19.26 19.41 -9.38
C ASN A 222 18.80 18.91 -7.99
N LEU A 223 18.54 17.61 -7.85
CA LEU A 223 18.14 16.92 -6.60
C LEU A 223 19.23 15.97 -6.06
N ASN A 224 20.31 15.77 -6.81
CA ASN A 224 21.35 14.77 -6.53
C ASN A 224 22.38 15.27 -5.50
N GLU A 225 21.92 15.58 -4.30
CA GLU A 225 22.80 15.60 -3.12
C GLU A 225 23.01 14.14 -2.68
N GLY A 226 24.25 13.67 -2.60
CA GLY A 226 24.55 12.26 -2.27
C GLY A 226 23.92 11.78 -0.94
N SER A 227 23.62 12.71 -0.03
CA SER A 227 22.83 12.50 1.19
C SER A 227 21.40 12.03 0.91
N SER A 228 20.71 12.65 -0.05
CA SER A 228 19.32 12.36 -0.40
C SER A 228 19.17 10.99 -1.05
N ILE A 229 20.13 10.61 -1.90
CA ILE A 229 20.17 9.27 -2.51
C ILE A 229 20.33 8.21 -1.43
N PHE A 230 21.27 8.39 -0.51
CA PHE A 230 21.49 7.46 0.60
C PHE A 230 20.26 7.35 1.51
N PHE A 231 19.65 8.48 1.85
CA PHE A 231 18.42 8.52 2.64
C PHE A 231 17.29 7.74 1.96
N CYS A 232 16.99 8.01 0.68
CA CYS A 232 15.89 7.35 0.00
C CYS A 232 16.18 5.85 -0.28
N GLN A 233 17.44 5.46 -0.49
CA GLN A 233 17.80 4.05 -0.57
C GLN A 233 17.52 3.33 0.75
N ASN A 234 17.90 3.92 1.89
CA ASN A 234 17.61 3.36 3.21
C ASN A 234 16.10 3.32 3.50
N PHE A 235 15.36 4.34 3.08
CA PHE A 235 13.91 4.39 3.20
C PHE A 235 13.24 3.22 2.48
N VAL A 236 13.58 2.96 1.22
CA VAL A 236 13.07 1.80 0.47
C VAL A 236 13.54 0.49 1.12
N ASN A 237 14.82 0.38 1.49
CA ASN A 237 15.36 -0.82 2.11
C ASN A 237 14.63 -1.16 3.41
N GLU A 238 14.40 -0.19 4.29
CA GLU A 238 13.69 -0.39 5.55
C GLU A 238 12.29 -0.98 5.32
N ILE A 239 11.54 -0.44 4.36
CA ILE A 239 10.19 -0.92 4.06
C ILE A 239 10.25 -2.32 3.45
N MET A 240 11.23 -2.59 2.58
CA MET A 240 11.40 -3.90 1.94
C MET A 240 11.88 -4.98 2.92
N ASP A 241 12.73 -4.61 3.88
CA ASP A 241 13.28 -5.45 4.95
C ASP A 241 12.29 -5.67 6.09
N ALA A 242 11.26 -4.82 6.22
CA ALA A 242 10.27 -4.92 7.28
C ALA A 242 9.63 -6.32 7.26
N SER A 243 10.09 -7.16 8.19
CA SER A 243 9.88 -8.59 8.12
C SER A 243 8.52 -8.97 8.72
N TYR A 244 7.96 -10.08 8.24
CA TYR A 244 6.80 -10.77 8.83
C TYR A 244 7.10 -11.44 10.19
N GLY A 245 8.31 -11.25 10.72
CA GLY A 245 8.78 -11.82 11.97
C GLY A 245 8.50 -10.89 13.15
N GLY A 246 7.46 -11.20 13.92
CA GLY A 246 7.33 -10.66 15.28
C GLY A 246 8.52 -11.08 16.17
N PRO A 247 8.69 -10.44 17.33
CA PRO A 247 9.86 -10.58 18.21
C PRO A 247 10.12 -11.97 18.83
N ASP A 248 9.31 -13.00 18.52
CA ASP A 248 9.41 -14.31 19.17
C ASP A 248 10.16 -15.38 18.37
N GLY A 249 10.72 -15.10 17.18
CA GLY A 249 11.43 -16.13 16.41
C GLY A 249 10.58 -17.38 16.09
N ILE A 250 9.26 -17.28 16.25
CA ILE A 250 8.33 -18.34 15.88
C ILE A 250 8.31 -18.35 14.36
N LYS A 251 8.90 -19.41 13.79
CA LYS A 251 8.61 -19.82 12.41
C LYS A 251 7.10 -19.87 12.28
N THR A 252 6.51 -18.86 11.67
CA THR A 252 5.07 -18.87 11.40
C THR A 252 4.82 -20.12 10.58
N VAL A 253 4.01 -21.02 11.14
CA VAL A 253 3.42 -22.16 10.42
C VAL A 253 2.94 -21.61 9.08
N ALA A 254 3.31 -22.27 7.99
CA ALA A 254 2.80 -21.93 6.67
C ALA A 254 1.28 -21.90 6.77
N PHE A 255 0.72 -20.69 6.85
CA PHE A 255 -0.72 -20.54 6.89
C PHE A 255 -1.24 -20.96 5.52
N PRO A 256 -2.37 -21.68 5.45
CA PRO A 256 -2.95 -22.04 4.19
C PRO A 256 -3.15 -20.75 3.41
N VAL A 257 -2.40 -20.61 2.32
CA VAL A 257 -2.70 -19.65 1.27
C VAL A 257 -4.19 -19.86 0.99
N PRO A 258 -5.03 -18.81 0.97
CA PRO A 258 -6.35 -18.94 0.40
C PRO A 258 -6.13 -19.52 -0.99
N LYS A 259 -6.52 -20.79 -1.20
CA LYS A 259 -6.60 -21.34 -2.55
C LYS A 259 -7.65 -20.49 -3.24
N LEU A 260 -7.20 -19.43 -3.93
CA LEU A 260 -7.99 -18.80 -4.97
C LEU A 260 -8.29 -19.94 -5.94
N GLN A 261 -9.57 -20.29 -5.97
CA GLN A 261 -10.09 -21.46 -6.63
C GLN A 261 -9.99 -21.22 -8.13
N ASN A 262 -8.82 -21.49 -8.73
CA ASN A 262 -8.72 -21.75 -10.16
C ASN A 262 -9.27 -23.16 -10.38
N GLY A 263 -10.59 -23.26 -10.38
CA GLY A 263 -11.31 -24.44 -10.81
C GLY A 263 -11.65 -24.29 -12.29
N ASN A 264 -10.95 -25.02 -13.15
CA ASN A 264 -11.55 -25.51 -14.38
C ASN A 264 -12.82 -26.28 -13.98
N ALA A 265 -13.98 -25.72 -14.28
CA ALA A 265 -15.25 -26.43 -14.26
C ALA A 265 -15.88 -26.23 -15.63
N ASP A 266 -15.79 -27.27 -16.46
CA ASP A 266 -16.63 -27.42 -17.65
C ASP A 266 -18.10 -27.32 -17.22
N GLY A 267 -18.81 -26.37 -17.80
CA GLY A 267 -20.24 -26.14 -17.56
C GLY A 267 -20.78 -25.11 -18.53
N GLU A 268 -21.37 -25.58 -19.62
CA GLU A 268 -22.11 -24.78 -20.59
C GLU A 268 -23.23 -23.97 -19.93
N SER A 269 -23.27 -22.67 -20.19
CA SER A 269 -24.53 -21.91 -20.24
C SER A 269 -24.33 -20.58 -20.99
N ASN A 270 -25.01 -20.45 -22.14
CA ASN A 270 -25.18 -19.22 -22.92
C ASN A 270 -25.89 -18.12 -22.12
N SER A 271 -25.38 -16.88 -22.14
CA SER A 271 -26.11 -15.66 -22.54
C SER A 271 -25.25 -14.39 -22.46
N ASP A 272 -25.00 -13.81 -23.63
CA ASP A 272 -24.76 -12.41 -24.02
C ASP A 272 -24.29 -11.35 -22.99
N GLY A 273 -23.13 -10.75 -23.30
CA GLY A 273 -22.94 -9.30 -23.15
C GLY A 273 -21.74 -8.82 -22.31
N VAL A 274 -20.54 -8.91 -22.90
CA VAL A 274 -19.38 -8.01 -22.89
C VAL A 274 -18.12 -8.88 -22.91
N GLU A 275 -17.37 -8.81 -24.01
CA GLU A 275 -16.17 -9.59 -24.32
C GLU A 275 -15.11 -9.48 -23.21
N SER A 276 -15.18 -10.38 -22.25
CA SER A 276 -14.09 -10.71 -21.34
C SER A 276 -13.21 -11.72 -22.06
N GLY A 277 -12.40 -11.25 -23.00
CA GLY A 277 -11.46 -12.13 -23.68
C GLY A 277 -10.45 -12.72 -22.68
N ASP A 278 -10.23 -14.01 -22.81
CA ASP A 278 -9.06 -14.81 -22.40
C ASP A 278 -8.57 -14.75 -20.94
N GLY A 279 -8.96 -15.76 -20.15
CA GLY A 279 -8.08 -16.64 -19.34
C GLY A 279 -7.08 -16.06 -18.31
N PHE A 280 -7.01 -14.75 -18.09
CA PHE A 280 -6.02 -14.15 -17.20
C PHE A 280 -6.42 -14.23 -15.73
N SER A 281 -5.43 -14.36 -14.86
CA SER A 281 -5.65 -14.33 -13.42
C SER A 281 -5.93 -12.90 -12.95
N LYS A 282 -6.56 -12.78 -11.78
CA LYS A 282 -6.77 -11.52 -11.07
C LYS A 282 -5.50 -10.64 -11.01
N ILE A 283 -4.34 -11.24 -10.73
CA ILE A 283 -3.05 -10.55 -10.57
C ILE A 283 -2.62 -9.94 -11.91
N ARG A 284 -2.73 -10.71 -12.98
CA ARG A 284 -2.30 -10.26 -14.31
C ARG A 284 -3.24 -9.19 -14.89
N ASP A 285 -4.53 -9.30 -14.61
CA ASP A 285 -5.51 -8.25 -14.94
C ASP A 285 -5.18 -6.92 -14.28
N ASP A 286 -4.85 -6.94 -12.98
CA ASP A 286 -4.47 -5.75 -12.23
C ASP A 286 -3.20 -5.11 -12.80
N GLY A 287 -2.20 -5.93 -13.16
CA GLY A 287 -0.97 -5.48 -13.82
C GLY A 287 -1.22 -4.83 -15.18
N TYR A 288 -2.08 -5.44 -16.01
CA TYR A 288 -2.46 -4.87 -17.31
C TYR A 288 -3.21 -3.54 -17.16
N LEU A 289 -4.16 -3.46 -16.22
CA LEU A 289 -4.87 -2.22 -15.92
C LEU A 289 -3.89 -1.11 -15.49
N LEU A 290 -2.94 -1.43 -14.62
CA LEU A 290 -1.93 -0.47 -14.16
C LEU A 290 -1.05 0.02 -15.32
N PHE A 291 -0.55 -0.89 -16.16
CA PHE A 291 0.24 -0.55 -17.34
C PHE A 291 -0.53 0.38 -18.28
N LYS A 292 -1.78 0.04 -18.62
CA LYS A 292 -2.65 0.87 -19.46
C LYS A 292 -2.84 2.27 -18.88
N ASN A 293 -2.95 2.40 -17.55
CA ASN A 293 -3.03 3.69 -16.88
C ASN A 293 -1.72 4.49 -17.01
N LEU A 294 -0.56 3.85 -16.87
CA LEU A 294 0.74 4.50 -17.06
C LEU A 294 0.94 4.99 -18.51
N CYS A 295 0.57 4.19 -19.51
CA CYS A 295 0.61 4.62 -20.92
C CYS A 295 -0.30 5.83 -21.15
N LYS A 296 -1.51 5.85 -20.58
CA LYS A 296 -2.39 7.02 -20.67
C LYS A 296 -1.77 8.27 -20.01
N LEU A 297 -1.07 8.10 -18.89
CA LEU A 297 -0.40 9.23 -18.22
C LEU A 297 0.78 9.78 -19.03
N SER A 298 1.54 8.92 -19.73
CA SER A 298 2.64 9.38 -20.60
C SER A 298 2.14 10.16 -21.82
N MET A 299 0.94 9.84 -22.32
CA MET A 299 0.36 10.44 -23.53
C MET A 299 -0.45 11.74 -23.31
N LYS A 300 -0.72 12.18 -22.07
CA LYS A 300 -1.53 13.39 -21.82
C LYS A 300 -0.92 14.64 -22.46
N TYR A 301 -1.55 15.23 -23.48
CA TYR A 301 -1.05 16.47 -24.13
C TYR A 301 -1.18 17.69 -23.21
N SER A 302 -0.24 18.65 -23.30
CA SER A 302 -0.51 20.00 -22.81
C SER A 302 -1.41 20.67 -23.84
N SER A 303 -2.45 21.39 -23.40
CA SER A 303 -3.24 22.22 -24.30
C SER A 303 -2.34 23.31 -24.89
N GLN A 304 -2.56 23.67 -26.16
CA GLN A 304 -1.80 24.71 -26.86
C GLN A 304 -1.73 26.07 -26.13
N GLU A 305 -2.62 26.32 -25.16
CA GLU A 305 -2.64 27.56 -24.37
C GLU A 305 -1.63 27.59 -23.20
N HIS A 306 -1.03 26.45 -22.83
CA HIS A 306 -0.04 26.36 -21.75
C HIS A 306 1.13 25.45 -22.18
N SER A 307 2.08 26.00 -22.96
CA SER A 307 3.30 25.29 -23.40
C SER A 307 4.31 25.03 -22.28
N ASP A 308 4.18 25.73 -21.16
CA ASP A 308 5.22 25.82 -20.11
C ASP A 308 4.83 25.13 -18.79
N ASP A 309 3.96 24.11 -18.85
CA ASP A 309 3.56 23.38 -17.66
C ASP A 309 4.68 22.38 -17.25
N GLN A 310 5.71 22.89 -16.55
CA GLN A 310 6.84 22.09 -16.05
C GLN A 310 6.37 20.87 -15.24
N ILE A 311 5.25 21.00 -14.52
CA ILE A 311 4.62 19.91 -13.76
C ILE A 311 4.11 18.80 -14.69
N LEU A 312 3.49 19.17 -15.82
CA LEU A 312 3.01 18.19 -16.80
C LEU A 312 4.18 17.48 -17.48
N LEU A 313 5.22 18.21 -17.89
CA LEU A 313 6.42 17.62 -18.47
C LEU A 313 7.08 16.65 -17.50
N ARG A 314 7.23 17.07 -16.24
CA ARG A 314 7.76 16.25 -15.16
C ARG A 314 6.95 14.96 -14.97
N GLY A 315 5.63 15.06 -14.99
CA GLY A 315 4.75 13.90 -14.92
C GLY A 315 4.95 12.94 -16.09
N LYS A 316 5.08 13.45 -17.32
CA LYS A 316 5.36 12.61 -18.49
C LYS A 316 6.67 11.86 -18.36
N VAL A 317 7.73 12.56 -17.98
CA VAL A 317 9.06 11.97 -17.76
C VAL A 317 8.95 10.84 -16.74
N LEU A 318 8.34 11.09 -15.58
CA LEU A 318 8.14 10.05 -14.58
C LEU A 318 7.34 8.86 -15.12
N SER A 319 6.28 9.09 -15.90
CA SER A 319 5.46 8.01 -16.46
C SER A 319 6.27 7.13 -17.41
N LEU A 320 7.12 7.74 -18.25
CA LEU A 320 8.02 7.04 -19.17
C LEU A 320 9.12 6.27 -18.43
N GLU A 321 9.68 6.85 -17.36
CA GLU A 321 10.65 6.17 -16.51
C GLU A 321 10.04 4.96 -15.80
N LEU A 322 8.80 5.07 -15.31
CA LEU A 322 8.09 3.93 -14.73
C LEU A 322 7.79 2.86 -15.78
N LEU A 323 7.38 3.24 -17.00
CA LEU A 323 7.20 2.29 -18.10
C LEU A 323 8.51 1.57 -18.46
N LYS A 324 9.64 2.29 -18.46
CA LYS A 324 10.98 1.70 -18.62
C LYS A 324 11.27 0.68 -17.51
N VAL A 325 11.01 1.01 -16.24
CA VAL A 325 11.14 0.05 -15.12
C VAL A 325 10.30 -1.20 -15.37
N VAL A 326 9.06 -1.06 -15.85
CA VAL A 326 8.20 -2.20 -16.20
C VAL A 326 8.82 -3.04 -17.31
N MET A 327 9.33 -2.42 -18.38
CA MET A 327 9.93 -3.14 -19.51
C MET A 327 11.24 -3.87 -19.14
N ASP A 328 12.08 -3.23 -18.32
CA ASP A 328 13.35 -3.78 -17.86
C ASP A 328 13.15 -4.99 -16.93
N ASN A 329 12.06 -5.00 -16.15
CA ASN A 329 11.71 -6.09 -15.23
C ASN A 329 10.67 -7.07 -15.80
N GLY A 330 10.07 -6.78 -16.96
CA GLY A 330 9.07 -7.63 -17.58
C GLY A 330 9.69 -8.90 -18.17
N GLY A 331 9.16 -10.06 -17.81
CA GLY A 331 9.58 -11.36 -18.34
C GLY A 331 8.88 -11.74 -19.66
N PRO A 332 9.04 -12.99 -20.12
CA PRO A 332 8.46 -13.46 -21.38
C PRO A 332 6.94 -13.34 -21.46
N ILE A 333 6.21 -13.53 -20.35
CA ILE A 333 4.75 -13.38 -20.33
C ILE A 333 4.36 -11.93 -20.56
N TRP A 334 5.07 -11.00 -19.94
CA TRP A 334 4.89 -9.58 -20.20
C TRP A 334 5.23 -9.25 -21.67
N ARG A 335 6.44 -9.59 -22.14
CA ARG A 335 6.93 -9.15 -23.45
C ARG A 335 6.22 -9.76 -24.67
N ASN A 336 5.67 -10.96 -24.56
CA ASN A 336 5.13 -11.69 -25.71
C ASN A 336 3.59 -11.73 -25.77
N ASN A 337 2.88 -11.11 -24.82
CA ASN A 337 1.43 -11.15 -24.81
C ASN A 337 0.82 -10.13 -25.78
N GLU A 338 0.01 -10.62 -26.72
CA GLU A 338 -0.63 -9.83 -27.78
C GLU A 338 -1.45 -8.64 -27.26
N ARG A 339 -2.06 -8.74 -26.07
CA ARG A 339 -2.78 -7.61 -25.45
C ARG A 339 -1.91 -6.42 -25.11
N GLN A 340 -0.63 -6.65 -24.82
CA GLN A 340 0.31 -5.59 -24.46
C GLN A 340 0.89 -4.92 -25.70
N VAL A 341 1.02 -5.68 -26.79
CA VAL A 341 1.47 -5.19 -28.10
C VAL A 341 0.47 -4.20 -28.72
N ILE A 342 -0.82 -4.30 -28.38
CA ILE A 342 -1.90 -3.46 -28.94
C ILE A 342 -2.03 -2.09 -28.23
N VAL A 343 -1.40 -1.89 -27.07
CA VAL A 343 -1.57 -0.66 -26.24
C VAL A 343 -0.47 0.39 -26.48
N CYS A 344 0.63 0.03 -27.14
CA CYS A 344 1.74 0.94 -27.46
C CYS A 344 1.55 1.67 -28.80
#